data_AF-A0A0G3XCL6-F1
#
_entry.id   AF-A0A0G3XCL6-F1
#
_cell.length_a   1.000
_cell.length_b   1.000
_cell.length_c   1.000
_cell.angle_alpha   90.00
_cell.angle_beta   90.00
_cell.angle_gamma   90.00
#
_symmetry.space_group_name_H-M   'P 1'
#
loop_
_entity.id
_entity.type
_entity.pdbx_description
1 polymer ?
#
loop_
_entity_poly.entity_id
_entity_poly.type
_entity_poly.pdbx_seq_one_letter_code
_entity_poly.pdbx_strand_id
1 'polypeptide(L)'
;MEDRGVNAGEAAPTERHFSPQAIHLVRTSQTNNLALSQMADQKASILMGATFVVFTIAVGQAGRGVLPISLTILAIFAFASAICAVMAVLPSTRGKHQRPDAHTNDLFFGNFSGLSEDEWTERMLDRLATDETVYRTMLRDIHQNGQVLQRKKYRFLGYAYRLFIGGLCTTSAVFVLERFVLGSG
;
A
#
# COMPACT_ATOMS: atom_id res chain seq x y z
N MET A 1 -1.77 -47.12 47.72
CA MET A 1 -2.68 -46.97 46.58
C MET A 1 -3.62 -45.86 46.98
N GLU A 2 -3.20 -44.62 46.76
CA GLU A 2 -3.98 -43.42 47.04
C GLU A 2 -3.85 -42.50 45.84
N ASP A 3 -5.03 -42.22 45.30
CA ASP A 3 -5.32 -41.75 43.97
C ASP A 3 -5.00 -40.25 43.86
N ARG A 4 -4.14 -39.89 42.90
CA ARG A 4 -3.91 -38.50 42.52
C ARG A 4 -5.09 -38.07 41.66
N GLY A 5 -6.14 -37.58 42.33
CA GLY A 5 -7.25 -36.88 41.70
C GLY A 5 -6.75 -35.66 40.92
N VAL A 6 -6.63 -35.84 39.61
CA VAL A 6 -6.49 -34.79 38.61
C VAL A 6 -7.71 -33.88 38.72
N ASN A 7 -7.51 -32.63 39.15
CA ASN A 7 -8.47 -31.56 38.90
C ASN A 7 -7.77 -30.51 38.04
N ALA A 8 -7.58 -30.84 36.77
CA ALA A 8 -7.37 -29.85 35.73
C ALA A 8 -8.76 -29.33 35.35
N GLY A 9 -9.14 -28.20 35.94
CA GLY A 9 -10.29 -27.44 35.50
C GLY A 9 -10.09 -27.01 34.06
N GLU A 10 -10.63 -27.79 33.12
CA GLU A 10 -10.77 -27.40 31.73
C GLU A 10 -11.86 -26.34 31.67
N ALA A 11 -11.45 -25.09 31.86
CA ALA A 11 -12.33 -23.94 31.71
C ALA A 11 -12.82 -23.93 30.25
N ALA A 12 -14.11 -24.23 30.07
CA ALA A 12 -14.80 -24.09 28.80
C ALA A 12 -14.52 -22.67 28.22
N PRO A 13 -14.29 -22.55 26.90
CA PRO A 13 -13.98 -21.27 26.29
C PRO A 13 -15.10 -20.28 26.59
N THR A 14 -14.77 -19.22 27.32
CA THR A 14 -15.73 -18.17 27.71
C THR A 14 -16.28 -17.54 26.44
N GLU A 15 -17.58 -17.70 26.20
CA GLU A 15 -18.27 -17.12 25.06
C GLU A 15 -18.02 -15.61 25.04
N ARG A 16 -17.34 -15.12 24.00
CA ARG A 16 -16.96 -13.71 23.91
C ARG A 16 -18.19 -12.87 23.60
N HIS A 17 -18.60 -12.05 24.55
CA HIS A 17 -19.67 -11.08 24.33
C HIS A 17 -19.12 -9.86 23.56
N PHE A 18 -19.68 -9.57 22.39
CA PHE A 18 -19.33 -8.39 21.59
C PHE A 18 -20.25 -7.21 21.90
N SER A 19 -19.69 -5.99 21.90
CA SER A 19 -20.50 -4.78 21.98
C SER A 19 -21.45 -4.69 20.77
N PRO A 20 -22.69 -4.21 20.93
CA PRO A 20 -23.57 -3.88 19.79
C PRO A 20 -22.94 -2.91 18.79
N GLN A 21 -21.95 -2.12 19.23
CA GLN A 21 -21.23 -1.15 18.40
C GLN A 21 -20.01 -1.73 17.67
N ALA A 22 -19.69 -3.02 17.89
CA ALA A 22 -18.53 -3.66 17.28
C ALA A 22 -18.60 -3.64 15.75
N ILE A 23 -19.76 -3.97 15.17
CA ILE A 23 -19.96 -3.94 13.72
C ILE A 23 -19.77 -2.54 13.13
N HIS A 24 -20.18 -1.49 13.84
CA HIS A 24 -19.98 -0.10 13.41
C HIS A 24 -18.50 0.27 13.41
N LEU A 25 -17.74 -0.11 14.44
CA LEU A 25 -16.30 0.10 14.50
C LEU A 25 -15.57 -0.60 13.34
N VAL A 26 -15.89 -1.87 13.09
CA VAL A 26 -15.27 -2.67 12.03
C VAL A 26 -15.59 -2.08 10.66
N ARG A 27 -16.86 -1.72 10.41
CA ARG A 27 -17.28 -1.07 9.16
C ARG A 27 -16.58 0.27 8.95
N THR A 28 -16.52 1.13 9.97
CA THR A 28 -15.81 2.41 9.90
C THR A 28 -14.32 2.20 9.61
N SER A 29 -13.68 1.21 10.23
CA SER A 29 -12.27 0.88 9.99
C SER A 29 -12.03 0.40 8.54
N GLN A 30 -12.93 -0.41 7.99
CA GLN A 30 -12.87 -0.84 6.58
C GLN A 30 -13.00 0.38 5.64
N THR A 31 -13.98 1.26 5.89
CA THR A 31 -14.17 2.50 5.11
C THR A 31 -12.93 3.41 5.19
N ASN A 32 -12.33 3.56 6.37
CA ASN A 32 -11.12 4.35 6.55
C ASN A 32 -9.94 3.76 5.78
N ASN A 33 -9.79 2.43 5.74
CA ASN A 33 -8.75 1.77 4.94
C ASN A 33 -8.95 1.99 3.44
N LEU A 34 -10.19 1.89 2.95
CA LEU A 34 -10.52 2.18 1.56
C LEU A 34 -10.19 3.65 1.22
N ALA A 35 -10.57 4.59 2.08
CA ALA A 35 -10.28 6.01 1.92
C ALA A 35 -8.76 6.27 1.89
N LEU A 36 -7.97 5.68 2.79
CA LEU A 36 -6.50 5.80 2.76
C LEU A 36 -5.89 5.24 1.46
N SER A 37 -6.43 4.12 0.94
CA SER A 37 -6.02 3.59 -0.37
C SER A 37 -6.31 4.57 -1.50
N GLN A 38 -7.51 5.14 -1.56
CA GLN A 38 -7.89 6.14 -2.57
C GLN A 38 -7.03 7.41 -2.45
N MET A 39 -6.74 7.88 -1.23
CA MET A 39 -5.86 9.03 -1.02
C MET A 39 -4.44 8.76 -1.52
N ALA A 40 -3.91 7.55 -1.34
CA ALA A 40 -2.60 7.19 -1.87
C ALA A 40 -2.58 7.21 -3.40
N ASP A 41 -3.62 6.66 -4.05
CA ASP A 41 -3.75 6.65 -5.51
C ASP A 41 -3.88 8.08 -6.08
N GLN A 42 -4.65 8.94 -5.39
CA GLN A 42 -4.76 10.35 -5.74
C GLN A 42 -3.42 11.08 -5.64
N LYS A 43 -2.68 10.89 -4.53
CA LYS A 43 -1.36 11.50 -4.34
C LYS A 43 -0.36 11.04 -5.39
N ALA A 44 -0.35 9.74 -5.70
CA ALA A 44 0.50 9.18 -6.73
C ALA A 44 0.16 9.75 -8.13
N SER A 45 -1.14 9.89 -8.45
CA SER A 45 -1.60 10.48 -9.72
C SER A 45 -1.19 11.94 -9.87
N ILE A 46 -1.34 12.74 -8.81
CA ILE A 46 -0.86 14.13 -8.79
C ILE A 46 0.66 14.19 -9.00
N LEU A 47 1.42 13.35 -8.30
CA LEU A 47 2.87 13.33 -8.41
C LEU A 47 3.33 12.89 -9.80
N MET A 48 2.69 11.87 -10.40
CA MET A 48 2.94 11.47 -11.78
C MET A 48 2.70 12.64 -12.74
N GLY A 49 1.57 13.33 -12.62
CA GLY A 49 1.27 14.52 -13.43
C GLY A 49 2.36 15.58 -13.32
N ALA A 50 2.79 15.92 -12.11
CA ALA A 50 3.87 16.88 -11.88
C ALA A 50 5.20 16.43 -12.52
N THR A 51 5.58 15.16 -12.34
CA THR A 51 6.82 14.61 -12.94
C THR A 51 6.76 14.60 -14.47
N PHE A 52 5.59 14.35 -15.06
CA PHE A 52 5.41 14.32 -16.51
C PHE A 52 5.49 15.73 -17.13
N VAL A 53 4.94 16.75 -16.46
CA VAL A 53 5.08 18.16 -16.86
C VAL A 53 6.56 18.56 -16.86
N VAL A 54 7.27 18.27 -15.77
CA VAL A 54 8.71 18.58 -15.64
C VAL A 54 9.52 17.89 -16.74
N PHE A 55 9.25 16.60 -16.97
CA PHE A 55 9.90 15.82 -18.02
C PHE A 55 9.63 16.40 -19.42
N THR A 56 8.37 16.76 -19.72
CA THR A 56 7.97 17.37 -21.00
C THR A 56 8.72 18.67 -21.26
N ILE A 57 8.85 19.52 -20.24
CA ILE A 57 9.61 20.78 -20.34
C ILE A 57 11.10 20.50 -20.62
N ALA A 58 11.71 19.55 -19.89
CA ALA A 58 13.10 19.19 -20.08
C ALA A 58 13.38 18.67 -21.51
N VAL A 59 12.52 17.80 -22.04
CA VAL A 59 12.62 17.28 -23.41
C VAL A 59 12.38 18.39 -24.44
N GLY A 60 11.41 19.28 -24.22
CA GLY A 60 11.14 20.41 -25.11
C GLY A 60 12.34 21.35 -25.23
N GLN A 61 13.09 21.56 -24.15
CA GLN A 61 14.32 22.34 -24.17
C GLN A 61 15.47 21.58 -24.84
N ALA A 62 15.53 20.26 -24.70
CA ALA A 62 16.50 19.42 -25.39
C ALA A 62 16.41 19.50 -26.91
N GLY A 63 15.18 19.50 -27.45
CA GLY A 63 14.96 19.64 -28.89
C GLY A 63 15.45 20.97 -29.48
N ARG A 64 15.69 21.99 -28.64
CA ARG A 64 16.20 23.31 -29.05
C ARG A 64 17.73 23.40 -29.07
N GLY A 65 18.43 22.30 -28.81
CA GLY A 65 19.89 22.20 -28.93
C GLY A 65 20.69 22.66 -27.70
N VAL A 66 20.03 23.05 -26.61
CA VAL A 66 20.68 23.45 -25.35
C VAL A 66 20.08 22.65 -24.21
N LEU A 67 20.80 21.62 -23.77
CA LEU A 67 20.50 20.89 -22.52
C LEU A 67 21.54 21.30 -21.45
N PRO A 68 21.21 22.26 -20.57
CA PRO A 68 21.96 22.47 -19.35
C PRO A 68 22.08 21.16 -18.57
N ILE A 69 23.20 20.95 -17.89
CA ILE A 69 23.41 19.75 -17.06
C ILE A 69 22.33 19.70 -15.97
N SER A 70 21.96 20.87 -15.44
CA SER A 70 20.83 21.04 -14.52
C SER A 70 19.51 20.44 -15.05
N LEU A 71 19.11 20.68 -16.31
CA LEU A 71 17.89 20.09 -16.88
C LEU A 71 17.98 18.58 -17.07
N THR A 72 19.17 18.05 -17.39
CA THR A 72 19.37 16.61 -17.53
C THR A 72 19.21 15.90 -16.19
N ILE A 73 19.77 16.46 -15.11
CA ILE A 73 19.60 15.96 -13.75
C ILE A 73 18.12 15.97 -13.38
N LEU A 74 17.42 17.08 -13.63
CA LEU A 74 16.00 17.19 -13.33
C LEU A 74 15.17 16.12 -14.03
N ALA A 75 15.42 15.86 -15.32
CA ALA A 75 14.71 14.87 -16.11
C ALA A 75 14.89 13.46 -15.54
N ILE A 76 16.11 13.09 -15.13
CA ILE A 76 16.42 11.77 -14.55
C ILE A 76 15.67 11.58 -13.22
N PHE A 77 15.71 12.57 -12.32
CA PHE A 77 15.01 12.49 -11.04
C PHE A 77 13.49 12.49 -11.20
N ALA A 78 12.95 13.31 -12.12
CA ALA A 78 11.53 13.33 -12.44
C ALA A 78 11.06 11.97 -12.97
N PHE A 79 11.83 11.37 -13.88
CA PHE A 79 11.55 10.04 -14.41
C PHE A 79 11.60 8.94 -13.34
N ALA A 80 12.64 8.94 -12.50
CA ALA A 80 12.75 7.98 -11.39
C ALA A 80 11.59 8.12 -10.39
N SER A 81 11.19 9.36 -10.07
CA SER A 81 10.02 9.64 -9.24
C SER A 81 8.73 9.12 -9.89
N ALA A 82 8.54 9.36 -11.19
CA ALA A 82 7.37 8.89 -11.93
C ALA A 82 7.24 7.37 -11.86
N ILE A 83 8.33 6.62 -12.07
CA ILE A 83 8.34 5.16 -11.95
C ILE A 83 7.92 4.73 -10.53
N CYS A 84 8.45 5.37 -9.49
CA CYS A 84 8.04 5.08 -8.11
C CYS A 84 6.56 5.38 -7.86
N ALA A 85 6.03 6.47 -8.42
CA ALA A 85 4.61 6.81 -8.28
C ALA A 85 3.71 5.80 -9.03
N VAL A 86 4.10 5.34 -10.22
CA VAL A 86 3.41 4.25 -10.94
C VAL A 86 3.42 2.96 -10.10
N MET A 87 4.58 2.60 -9.53
CA MET A 87 4.68 1.42 -8.65
C MET A 87 3.78 1.51 -7.41
N ALA A 88 3.46 2.71 -6.94
CA ALA A 88 2.55 2.91 -5.81
C ALA A 88 1.08 2.61 -6.15
N VAL A 89 0.67 2.84 -7.41
CA VAL A 89 -0.72 2.63 -7.87
C VAL A 89 -0.93 1.21 -8.43
N LEU A 90 0.14 0.52 -8.82
CA LEU A 90 0.05 -0.83 -9.39
C LEU A 90 -0.69 -1.79 -8.44
N PRO A 91 -1.70 -2.54 -8.93
CA PRO A 91 -2.49 -3.43 -8.08
C PRO A 91 -1.62 -4.54 -7.49
N SER A 92 -1.78 -4.77 -6.19
CA SER A 92 -1.07 -5.83 -5.48
C SER A 92 -1.80 -7.17 -5.66
N THR A 93 -1.50 -7.91 -6.72
CA THR A 93 -2.12 -9.22 -7.00
C THR A 93 -1.41 -10.41 -6.36
N ARG A 94 -0.19 -10.24 -5.82
CA ARG A 94 0.56 -11.34 -5.17
C ARG A 94 -0.05 -11.70 -3.80
N GLY A 95 -0.94 -12.67 -3.76
CA GLY A 95 -1.26 -13.45 -2.56
C GLY A 95 -0.01 -14.22 -2.11
N LYS A 96 0.34 -14.15 -0.83
CA LYS A 96 1.56 -14.78 -0.30
C LYS A 96 1.39 -16.25 0.07
N HIS A 97 0.20 -16.82 -0.04
CA HIS A 97 -0.09 -18.16 0.50
C HIS A 97 -0.70 -19.04 -0.58
N GLN A 98 0.14 -19.90 -1.17
CA GLN A 98 -0.26 -21.01 -2.05
C GLN A 98 -0.74 -22.25 -1.28
N ARG A 99 -0.84 -22.17 0.05
CA ARG A 99 -1.43 -23.22 0.89
C ARG A 99 -2.54 -22.60 1.74
N PRO A 100 -3.79 -23.07 1.61
CA PRO A 100 -4.87 -22.66 2.50
C PRO A 100 -4.58 -23.22 3.89
N ASP A 101 -4.26 -22.33 4.82
CA ASP A 101 -4.15 -22.63 6.24
C ASP A 101 -5.40 -22.08 6.96
N ALA A 102 -5.66 -22.54 8.19
CA ALA A 102 -6.82 -22.11 8.98
C ALA A 102 -6.84 -20.58 9.24
N HIS A 103 -5.70 -19.92 9.04
CA HIS A 103 -5.48 -18.50 9.25
C HIS A 103 -5.49 -17.64 7.98
N THR A 104 -5.81 -18.23 6.81
CA THR A 104 -5.92 -17.47 5.56
C THR A 104 -7.02 -16.41 5.65
N ASN A 105 -6.78 -15.26 5.01
CA ASN A 105 -7.81 -14.24 4.82
C ASN A 105 -8.60 -14.55 3.56
N ASP A 106 -9.83 -15.00 3.75
CA ASP A 106 -10.72 -15.50 2.71
C ASP A 106 -11.40 -14.37 1.91
N LEU A 107 -11.29 -13.12 2.41
CA LEU A 107 -11.78 -11.92 1.74
C LEU A 107 -10.69 -11.21 0.90
N PHE A 108 -9.42 -11.59 1.05
CA PHE A 108 -8.33 -10.96 0.30
C PHE A 108 -8.36 -11.37 -1.17
N PHE A 109 -8.37 -10.40 -2.08
CA PHE A 109 -8.39 -10.64 -3.53
C PHE A 109 -7.34 -11.66 -3.99
N GLY A 110 -6.07 -11.50 -3.58
CA GLY A 110 -5.00 -12.40 -3.98
C GLY A 110 -5.09 -13.82 -3.43
N ASN A 111 -5.99 -14.08 -2.47
CA ASN A 111 -6.19 -15.41 -1.88
C ASN A 111 -7.43 -16.09 -2.48
N PHE A 112 -8.59 -15.40 -2.53
CA PHE A 112 -9.82 -16.03 -3.04
C PHE A 112 -9.83 -16.18 -4.56
N SER A 113 -9.15 -15.29 -5.31
CA SER A 113 -9.10 -15.38 -6.78
C SER A 113 -8.39 -16.65 -7.31
N GLY A 114 -7.69 -17.39 -6.45
CA GLY A 114 -7.08 -18.68 -6.77
C GLY A 114 -7.92 -19.91 -6.43
N LEU A 115 -9.12 -19.73 -5.86
CA LEU A 115 -10.02 -20.82 -5.46
C LEU A 115 -11.14 -21.02 -6.47
N SER A 116 -11.73 -22.22 -6.50
CA SER A 116 -13.01 -22.42 -7.20
C SER A 116 -14.16 -21.73 -6.45
N GLU A 117 -15.23 -21.39 -7.16
CA GLU A 117 -16.42 -20.77 -6.56
C GLU A 117 -17.03 -21.64 -5.45
N ASP A 118 -17.16 -22.95 -5.69
CA ASP A 118 -17.69 -23.91 -4.74
C ASP A 118 -16.83 -23.99 -3.47
N GLU A 119 -15.51 -24.11 -3.64
CA GLU A 119 -14.56 -24.16 -2.52
C GLU A 119 -14.59 -22.87 -1.69
N TRP A 120 -14.62 -21.71 -2.36
CA TRP A 120 -14.70 -20.43 -1.67
C TRP A 120 -16.03 -20.26 -0.91
N THR A 121 -17.14 -20.67 -1.53
CA THR A 121 -18.47 -20.60 -0.94
C THR A 121 -18.57 -21.44 0.33
N GLU A 122 -18.14 -22.69 0.28
CA GLU A 122 -18.16 -23.59 1.44
C GLU A 122 -17.32 -23.03 2.60
N ARG A 123 -16.11 -22.55 2.29
CA ARG A 123 -15.24 -21.91 3.28
C ARG A 123 -15.87 -20.66 3.87
N MET A 124 -16.61 -19.88 3.08
CA MET A 124 -17.27 -18.68 3.58
C MET A 124 -18.45 -19.04 4.49
N LEU A 125 -19.24 -20.05 4.16
CA LEU A 125 -20.32 -20.55 5.02
C LEU A 125 -19.79 -20.96 6.41
N ASP A 126 -18.65 -21.66 6.47
CA ASP A 126 -17.97 -21.98 7.74
C ASP A 126 -17.57 -20.73 8.54
N ARG A 127 -17.09 -19.67 7.87
CA ARG A 127 -16.72 -18.41 8.52
C ARG A 127 -17.92 -17.62 9.03
N LEU A 128 -19.09 -17.81 8.42
CA LEU A 128 -20.33 -17.12 8.78
C LEU A 128 -21.09 -17.80 9.94
N ALA A 129 -20.59 -18.92 10.46
CA ALA A 129 -21.28 -19.72 11.48
C ALA A 129 -21.50 -19.02 12.83
N THR A 130 -20.59 -18.13 13.25
CA THR A 130 -20.68 -17.43 14.54
C THR A 130 -20.26 -15.97 14.43
N ASP A 131 -20.76 -15.11 15.32
CA ASP A 131 -20.34 -13.71 15.38
C ASP A 131 -18.82 -13.56 15.53
N GLU A 132 -18.17 -14.41 16.34
CA GLU A 132 -16.71 -14.37 16.50
C GLU A 132 -15.99 -14.69 15.19
N THR A 133 -16.43 -15.71 14.44
CA THR A 133 -15.80 -16.08 13.17
C THR A 133 -16.01 -15.01 12.10
N VAL A 134 -17.18 -14.37 12.09
CA VAL A 134 -17.48 -13.22 11.22
C VAL A 134 -16.54 -12.06 11.53
N TYR A 135 -16.49 -11.60 12.80
CA TYR A 135 -15.62 -10.48 13.19
C TYR A 135 -14.15 -10.79 12.94
N ARG A 136 -13.70 -12.01 13.23
CA ARG A 136 -12.32 -12.44 12.98
C ARG A 136 -11.99 -12.39 11.49
N THR A 137 -12.91 -12.79 10.62
CA THR A 137 -12.74 -12.74 9.16
C THR A 137 -12.62 -11.30 8.68
N MET A 138 -13.50 -10.39 9.14
CA MET A 138 -13.42 -8.96 8.82
C MET A 138 -12.13 -8.30 9.32
N LEU A 139 -11.72 -8.58 10.57
CA LEU A 139 -10.52 -7.99 11.16
C LEU A 139 -9.23 -8.46 10.46
N ARG A 140 -9.18 -9.73 10.04
CA ARG A 140 -8.07 -10.25 9.22
C ARG A 140 -7.97 -9.49 7.90
N ASP A 141 -9.11 -9.20 7.27
CA ASP A 141 -9.16 -8.44 6.04
C ASP A 141 -8.66 -7.01 6.18
N ILE A 142 -9.19 -6.28 7.17
CA ILE A 142 -8.74 -4.93 7.50
C ILE A 142 -7.22 -4.91 7.74
N HIS A 143 -6.71 -5.83 8.56
CA HIS A 143 -5.31 -5.87 8.93
C HIS A 143 -4.39 -6.17 7.75
N GLN A 144 -4.74 -7.16 6.91
CA GLN A 144 -3.92 -7.50 5.74
C GLN A 144 -3.96 -6.41 4.67
N ASN A 145 -5.13 -5.84 4.37
CA ASN A 145 -5.24 -4.72 3.44
C ASN A 145 -4.45 -3.50 3.94
N GLY A 146 -4.54 -3.18 5.23
CA GLY A 146 -3.74 -2.11 5.85
C GLY A 146 -2.22 -2.35 5.74
N GLN A 147 -1.75 -3.58 5.92
CA GLN A 147 -0.33 -3.92 5.72
C GLN A 147 0.12 -3.75 4.27
N VAL A 148 -0.70 -4.18 3.31
CA VAL A 148 -0.41 -4.02 1.87
C VAL A 148 -0.34 -2.55 1.51
N LEU A 149 -1.29 -1.76 2.02
CA LEU A 149 -1.36 -0.32 1.81
C LEU A 149 -0.08 0.37 2.31
N GLN A 150 0.33 0.09 3.55
CA GLN A 150 1.53 0.70 4.12
C GLN A 150 2.83 0.25 3.44
N ARG A 151 3.01 -1.07 3.26
CA ARG A 151 4.28 -1.63 2.76
C ARG A 151 4.50 -1.41 1.27
N LYS A 152 3.43 -1.33 0.47
CA LYS A 152 3.53 -1.13 -0.97
C LYS A 152 3.23 0.32 -1.33
N LYS A 153 1.96 0.74 -1.26
CA LYS A 153 1.53 2.05 -1.79
C LYS A 153 2.28 3.20 -1.11
N TYR A 154 2.19 3.32 0.21
CA TYR A 154 2.80 4.45 0.94
C TYR A 154 4.32 4.42 0.92
N ARG A 155 4.96 3.25 0.89
CA ARG A 155 6.42 3.14 0.78
C ARG A 155 6.92 3.65 -0.57
N PHE A 156 6.33 3.20 -1.68
CA PHE A 156 6.70 3.67 -3.02
C PHE A 156 6.36 5.14 -3.22
N LEU A 157 5.22 5.60 -2.71
CA LEU A 157 4.86 7.00 -2.72
C LEU A 157 5.89 7.85 -1.97
N GLY A 158 6.34 7.39 -0.80
CA GLY A 158 7.41 8.05 -0.03
C GLY A 158 8.72 8.15 -0.81
N TYR A 159 9.13 7.10 -1.52
CA TYR A 159 10.32 7.16 -2.39
C TYR A 159 10.14 8.13 -3.55
N ALA A 160 8.98 8.12 -4.21
CA ALA A 160 8.68 9.04 -5.32
C ALA A 160 8.81 10.51 -4.87
N TYR A 161 8.19 10.88 -3.74
CA TYR A 161 8.30 12.24 -3.21
C TYR A 161 9.74 12.64 -2.87
N ARG A 162 10.52 11.75 -2.24
CA ARG A 162 11.92 12.03 -1.90
C ARG A 162 12.78 12.23 -3.14
N LEU A 163 12.59 11.40 -4.17
CA LEU A 163 13.29 11.54 -5.46
C LEU A 163 12.90 12.85 -6.15
N PHE A 164 11.61 13.19 -6.19
CA PHE A 164 11.16 14.41 -6.83
C PHE A 164 11.71 15.68 -6.15
N ILE A 165 11.56 15.76 -4.83
CA ILE A 165 12.02 16.91 -4.03
C ILE A 165 13.56 16.99 -4.08
N GLY A 166 14.25 15.86 -3.89
CA GLY A 166 15.71 15.81 -3.97
C GLY A 166 16.24 16.22 -5.35
N GLY A 167 15.56 15.79 -6.42
CA GLY A 167 15.86 16.18 -7.80
C GLY A 167 15.67 17.66 -8.05
N LEU A 168 14.57 18.25 -7.57
CA LEU A 168 14.32 19.69 -7.67
C LEU A 168 15.41 20.48 -6.94
N CYS A 169 15.72 20.14 -5.69
CA CYS A 169 16.76 20.83 -4.91
C CYS A 169 18.14 20.72 -5.57
N THR A 170 18.51 19.51 -6.03
CA THR A 170 19.80 19.28 -6.70
C THR A 170 19.90 20.06 -8.00
N THR A 171 18.83 20.05 -8.81
CA THR A 171 18.76 20.82 -10.05
C THR A 171 18.91 22.32 -9.80
N SER A 172 18.19 22.85 -8.81
CA SER A 172 18.28 24.27 -8.46
C SER A 172 19.68 24.66 -8.04
N ALA A 173 20.36 23.82 -7.23
CA ALA A 173 21.74 24.07 -6.82
C ALA A 173 22.71 24.07 -8.01
N VAL A 174 22.59 23.09 -8.92
CA VAL A 174 23.43 22.99 -10.13
C VAL A 174 23.19 24.19 -11.05
N PHE A 175 21.94 24.61 -11.23
CA PHE A 175 21.61 25.76 -12.08
C PHE A 175 22.24 27.06 -11.56
N VAL A 176 22.18 27.30 -10.24
CA VAL A 176 22.82 28.48 -9.62
C VAL A 176 24.34 28.42 -9.80
N LEU A 177 24.94 27.24 -9.61
CA LEU A 177 26.38 27.05 -9.78
C LEU A 177 26.83 27.26 -11.23
N GLU A 178 26.10 26.71 -12.22
CA GLU A 178 26.34 26.96 -13.64
C GLU A 178 26.31 28.46 -13.96
N ARG A 179 25.30 29.18 -13.46
CA ARG A 179 25.16 30.62 -13.68
C ARG A 179 26.26 31.44 -13.01
N PHE A 180 26.68 31.06 -11.80
CA PHE A 180 27.73 31.76 -11.09
C PHE A 180 29.11 31.57 -11.76
N VAL A 181 29.42 30.34 -12.18
CA VAL A 181 30.68 30.01 -12.87
C VAL A 181 30.74 30.64 -14.27
N LEU A 182 29.64 30.61 -15.03
CA LEU A 182 29.58 31.22 -16.36
C LEU A 182 29.46 32.76 -16.33
N GLY A 183 28.96 33.34 -15.23
CA GLY A 183 28.83 34.79 -15.04
C GLY A 183 30.08 35.47 -14.46
N SER A 184 31.09 34.70 -14.06
CA SER A 184 32.37 35.20 -13.52
C SER A 184 33.53 35.13 -14.52
N GLY A 185 33.24 34.81 -15.80
CA GLY A 185 34.18 34.78 -16.92
C GLY A 185 33.91 35.84 -17.97
#